data_AF-A0A3D5FR22-F1
#
_entry.id   AF-A0A3D5FR22-F1
#
_cell.length_a   1.000
_cell.length_b   1.000
_cell.length_c   1.000
_cell.angle_alpha   90.00
_cell.angle_beta   90.00
_cell.angle_gamma   90.00
#
_symmetry.space_group_name_H-M   'P 1'
#
loop_
_entity.id
_entity.type
_entity.pdbx_description
1 polymer ?
#
loop_
_entity_poly.entity_id
_entity_poly.type
_entity_poly.pdbx_seq_one_letter_code
_entity_poly.pdbx_strand_id
1 'polypeptide(L)'
;GLAEGTFVVKSHRLWEHYLVYRDIVNADHVDRPADEVEHLLTPDILERLEEILQRDHGIDTERVVDIHGRGSQYRPAGRERNEVGT
;
A
#
# COMPACT_ATOMS: atom_id res chain seq x y z
N GLY A 1 -6.17 -20.38 -9.43
CA GLY A 1 -7.61 -20.16 -9.72
C GLY A 1 -7.99 -18.71 -9.47
N LEU A 2 -9.22 -18.29 -9.78
CA LEU A 2 -9.66 -16.88 -9.63
C LEU A 2 -9.45 -16.35 -8.19
N ALA A 3 -9.74 -17.18 -7.18
CA ALA A 3 -9.54 -16.83 -5.77
C ALA A 3 -8.06 -16.59 -5.40
N GLU A 4 -7.15 -17.41 -5.93
CA GLU A 4 -5.71 -17.24 -5.70
C GLU A 4 -5.19 -15.95 -6.35
N GLY A 5 -5.66 -15.63 -7.56
CA GLY A 5 -5.31 -14.37 -8.22
C GLY A 5 -5.79 -13.13 -7.44
N THR A 6 -6.99 -13.17 -6.88
CA THR A 6 -7.50 -12.09 -6.02
C THR A 6 -6.68 -11.95 -4.73
N PHE A 7 -6.27 -13.08 -4.14
CA PHE A 7 -5.43 -13.09 -2.94
C PHE A 7 -4.07 -12.44 -3.20
N VAL A 8 -3.38 -12.83 -4.29
CA VAL A 8 -2.07 -12.28 -4.66
C VAL A 8 -2.16 -10.77 -4.90
N VAL A 9 -3.17 -10.30 -5.64
CA VAL A 9 -3.35 -8.86 -5.90
C VAL A 9 -3.65 -8.06 -4.61
N LYS A 10 -4.43 -8.61 -3.68
CA LYS A 10 -4.67 -7.95 -2.38
C LYS A 10 -3.38 -7.90 -1.56
N SER A 11 -2.63 -9.00 -1.55
CA SER A 11 -1.34 -9.14 -0.86
C SER A 11 -0.34 -8.09 -1.35
N HIS A 12 -0.22 -7.94 -2.68
CA HIS A 12 0.60 -6.93 -3.32
C HIS A 12 0.29 -5.52 -2.79
N ARG A 13 -0.96 -5.08 -2.95
CA ARG A 13 -1.38 -3.71 -2.62
C ARG A 13 -1.24 -3.36 -1.15
N LEU A 14 -1.61 -4.29 -0.26
CA LEU A 14 -1.45 -4.09 1.18
C LEU A 14 0.03 -3.94 1.55
N TRP A 15 0.90 -4.73 0.91
CA TRP A 15 2.32 -4.66 1.15
C TRP A 15 2.95 -3.37 0.63
N GLU A 16 2.58 -2.91 -0.57
CA GLU A 16 3.02 -1.62 -1.10
C GLU A 16 2.67 -0.47 -0.15
N HIS A 17 1.41 -0.44 0.31
CA HIS A 17 0.95 0.56 1.26
C HIS A 17 1.78 0.48 2.54
N TYR A 18 1.96 -0.71 3.11
CA TYR A 18 2.75 -0.88 4.32
C TYR A 18 4.18 -0.35 4.17
N LEU A 19 4.88 -0.69 3.08
CA LEU A 19 6.25 -0.24 2.83
C LEU A 19 6.35 1.28 2.69
N VAL A 20 5.42 1.88 1.96
CA VAL A 20 5.41 3.33 1.71
C VAL A 20 5.03 4.11 2.98
N TYR A 21 3.99 3.70 3.70
CA TYR A 21 3.58 4.38 4.94
C TYR A 21 4.60 4.24 6.07
N ARG A 22 5.45 3.21 6.03
CA ARG A 22 6.57 3.01 6.96
C ARG A 22 7.85 3.74 6.52
N ASP A 23 7.83 4.48 5.41
CA ASP A 23 8.99 5.17 4.83
C ASP A 23 10.16 4.21 4.50
N ILE A 24 9.85 2.94 4.21
CA ILE A 24 10.86 1.92 3.88
C ILE A 24 11.24 1.99 2.40
N VAL A 25 10.26 2.19 1.53
CA VAL A 25 10.43 2.30 0.08
C VAL A 25 9.60 3.47 -0.44
N ASN A 26 10.13 4.21 -1.41
CA ASN A 26 9.38 5.24 -2.10
C ASN A 26 8.30 4.63 -3.01
N ALA A 27 7.15 5.29 -3.12
CA ALA A 27 6.04 4.85 -3.98
C ALA A 27 6.50 4.54 -5.41
N ASP A 28 7.36 5.34 -6.05
CA ASP A 28 7.84 5.15 -7.43
C ASP A 28 8.63 3.83 -7.65
N HIS A 29 9.00 3.13 -6.58
CA HIS A 29 9.85 1.95 -6.60
C HIS A 29 9.31 0.78 -5.77
N VAL A 30 8.05 0.83 -5.33
CA VAL A 30 7.50 -0.15 -4.38
C VAL A 30 6.99 -1.44 -5.03
N ASP A 31 6.66 -1.42 -6.33
CA ASP A 31 6.13 -2.58 -7.07
C ASP A 31 7.03 -3.82 -6.89
N ARG A 32 8.33 -3.66 -7.18
CA ARG A 32 9.28 -4.78 -7.19
C ARG A 32 9.46 -5.43 -5.80
N PRO A 33 9.68 -4.66 -4.71
CA PRO A 33 9.64 -5.20 -3.36
C PRO A 33 8.33 -5.92 -2.98
N ALA A 34 7.20 -5.56 -3.60
CA ALA A 34 5.92 -6.22 -3.37
C ALA A 34 5.77 -7.53 -4.15
N ASP A 35 6.15 -7.56 -5.43
CA ASP A 35 6.23 -8.79 -6.24
C ASP A 35 7.06 -9.89 -5.55
N GLU A 36 8.18 -9.51 -4.91
CA GLU A 36 9.08 -10.46 -4.25
C GLU A 36 8.47 -11.14 -3.01
N VAL A 37 7.45 -10.54 -2.40
CA VAL A 37 6.90 -10.96 -1.09
C VAL A 37 5.44 -11.41 -1.17
N GLU A 38 4.65 -10.96 -2.15
CA GLU A 38 3.20 -11.20 -2.23
C GLU A 38 2.79 -12.67 -2.13
N HIS A 39 3.62 -13.58 -2.67
CA HIS A 39 3.41 -15.03 -2.66
C HIS A 39 3.81 -15.70 -1.33
N LEU A 40 4.57 -14.99 -0.49
CA LEU A 40 5.01 -15.44 0.83
C LEU A 40 4.05 -15.00 1.93
N LEU A 41 3.14 -14.07 1.64
CA LEU A 41 2.17 -13.57 2.62
C LEU A 41 1.08 -14.61 2.87
N THR A 42 0.86 -14.91 4.14
CA THR A 42 -0.20 -15.81 4.59
C THR A 42 -1.46 -15.02 4.94
N PRO A 43 -2.64 -15.66 5.02
CA PRO A 43 -3.87 -15.00 5.44
C PRO A 43 -3.76 -14.26 6.77
N ASP A 44 -3.10 -14.85 7.77
CA ASP A 44 -2.88 -14.25 9.09
C ASP A 44 -2.02 -12.97 9.00
N ILE A 45 -0.99 -12.97 8.16
CA ILE A 45 -0.17 -11.79 7.92
C ILE A 45 -0.99 -10.70 7.22
N LEU A 46 -1.84 -11.07 6.26
CA LEU A 46 -2.74 -10.12 5.60
C LEU A 46 -3.69 -9.47 6.61
N GLU A 47 -4.36 -10.26 7.44
CA GLU A 47 -5.25 -9.74 8.49
C GLU A 47 -4.51 -8.73 9.38
N ARG A 48 -3.27 -9.05 9.74
CA ARG A 48 -2.44 -8.14 10.54
C ARG A 48 -2.06 -6.86 9.79
N LEU A 49 -1.74 -6.94 8.50
CA LEU A 49 -1.47 -5.76 7.67
C LEU A 49 -2.71 -4.88 7.55
N GLU A 50 -3.88 -5.47 7.39
CA GLU A 50 -5.15 -4.75 7.32
C GLU A 50 -5.42 -3.98 8.62
N GLU A 51 -5.26 -4.64 9.77
CA GLU A 51 -5.38 -4.00 11.08
C GLU A 51 -4.41 -2.82 11.25
N ILE A 52 -3.14 -3.00 10.87
CA ILE A 52 -2.11 -1.96 10.99
C ILE A 52 -2.49 -0.76 10.11
N LEU A 53 -2.84 -0.99 8.84
CA LEU A 53 -3.14 0.08 7.90
C LEU A 53 -4.44 0.82 8.24
N GLN A 54 -5.46 0.11 8.72
CA GLN A 54 -6.70 0.72 9.16
C GLN A 54 -6.49 1.53 10.44
N ARG A 55 -5.77 0.99 11.43
CA ARG A 55 -5.54 1.66 12.73
C ARG A 55 -4.61 2.86 12.61
N ASP A 56 -3.49 2.72 11.91
CA ASP A 56 -2.42 3.73 11.90
C ASP A 56 -2.67 4.80 10.82
N HIS A 57 -3.38 4.46 9.73
CA HIS A 57 -3.52 5.33 8.56
C HIS A 57 -4.98 5.52 8.07
N GLY A 58 -5.97 4.85 8.67
CA GLY A 58 -7.38 4.99 8.30
C GLY A 58 -7.71 4.47 6.90
N ILE A 59 -6.90 3.53 6.37
CA ILE A 59 -7.10 2.98 5.02
C ILE A 59 -8.27 2.00 5.02
N ASP A 60 -9.11 2.09 3.98
CA ASP A 60 -10.11 1.08 3.65
C ASP A 60 -9.43 -0.12 2.95
N THR A 61 -9.18 -1.19 3.71
CA THR A 61 -8.44 -2.37 3.25
C THR A 61 -9.30 -3.34 2.45
N GLU A 62 -10.63 -3.25 2.56
CA GLU A 62 -11.57 -4.05 1.76
C GLU A 62 -11.62 -3.57 0.32
N ARG A 63 -11.31 -2.28 0.10
CA ARG A 63 -11.28 -1.64 -1.22
C ARG A 63 -9.91 -1.08 -1.57
N VAL A 64 -8.84 -1.72 -1.08
CA VAL A 64 -7.47 -1.28 -1.33
C VAL A 64 -7.20 -1.20 -2.84
N VAL A 65 -6.87 0.01 -3.28
CA VAL A 65 -6.54 0.31 -4.67
C VAL A 65 -5.03 0.25 -4.87
N ASP A 66 -4.64 0.14 -6.12
CA ASP A 66 -3.26 0.31 -6.55
C ASP A 66 -2.71 1.68 -6.10
N ILE A 67 -1.50 1.72 -5.54
CA ILE A 67 -0.92 2.95 -4.99
C ILE A 67 -0.58 3.98 -6.08
N HIS A 68 -0.36 3.53 -7.32
CA HIS A 68 -0.15 4.35 -8.51
C HIS A 68 -1.46 4.73 -9.22
N GLY A 69 -2.54 4.03 -8.91
CA GLY A 69 -3.85 4.20 -9.51
C GLY A 69 -4.54 5.52 -9.16
N ARG A 70 -5.35 6.03 -10.10
CA ARG A 70 -6.27 7.15 -9.86
C ARG A 70 -7.31 6.72 -8.81
N GLY A 71 -7.09 7.13 -7.56
CA GLY A 71 -7.94 6.76 -6.41
C GLY A 71 -7.15 6.47 -5.13
N SER A 72 -5.83 6.31 -5.22
CA SER A 72 -4.98 6.16 -4.04
C SER A 72 -5.10 7.38 -3.13
N GLN A 73 -5.41 7.13 -1.85
CA GLN A 73 -5.46 8.17 -0.81
C GLN A 73 -4.06 8.57 -0.35
N TYR A 74 -3.02 7.86 -0.81
CA TYR A 74 -1.65 8.18 -0.48
C TYR A 74 -1.30 9.59 -0.96
N ARG A 75 -0.96 10.44 -0.01
CA ARG A 75 -0.37 11.76 -0.27
C ARG A 75 1.09 11.68 0.15
N PRO A 76 2.05 11.86 -0.76
CA PRO A 76 3.45 11.86 -0.39
C PRO A 76 3.68 12.94 0.67
N ALA A 77 4.14 12.51 1.85
CA ALA A 77 4.56 13.39 2.92
C ALA A 77 5.86 14.08 2.49
N GLY A 78 5.76 15.11 1.64
CA GLY A 78 6.94 15.74 1.06
C GLY A 78 6.73 16.76 -0.07
N ARG A 79 5.52 17.27 -0.29
CA ARG A 79 5.32 18.52 -1.05
C ARG A 79 4.62 19.54 -0.17
N GLU A 80 5.37 20.08 0.78
CA GLU A 80 5.01 21.38 1.36
C GLU A 80 5.01 22.44 0.25
N ARG A 81 3.98 23.28 0.32
CA ARG A 81 3.72 24.39 -0.59
C ARG A 81 4.80 25.45 -0.40
N ASN A 82 5.69 25.60 -1.37
CA ASN A 82 6.37 26.88 -1.58
C ASN A 82 5.52 27.73 -2.53
N GLU A 83 4.33 28.12 -2.09
CA GLU A 83 3.58 29.23 -2.69
C GLU A 83 4.02 30.50 -1.91
N VAL A 84 5.21 30.99 -2.28
CA VAL A 84 5.74 32.26 -1.77
C VAL A 84 4.89 33.36 -2.36
N GLY A 85 4.13 34.06 -1.50
CA GLY A 85 3.55 35.35 -1.87
C GLY A 85 4.66 36.37 -2.11
N THR A 86 4.67 36.98 -3.29
CA THR A 86 5.17 38.34 -3.54
C THR A 86 4.38 38.91 -4.71
#